data_AF-A0A7Y5Q745-F1
#
_entry.id   AF-A0A7Y5Q745-F1
#
_cell.length_a   1.000
_cell.length_b   1.000
_cell.length_c   1.000
_cell.angle_alpha   90.00
_cell.angle_beta   90.00
_cell.angle_gamma   90.00
#
_symmetry.space_group_name_H-M   'P 1'
#
loop_
_entity.id
_entity.type
_entity.pdbx_description
1 polymer ?
#
loop_
_entity_poly.entity_id
_entity_poly.type
_entity_poly.pdbx_seq_one_letter_code
_entity_poly.pdbx_strand_id
1 'polypeptide(L)'
;MKRFEFPLESVLRLRRFAEAEARQALQEAVARRNSAEDALQRTRRQIADATARLAGGMSAMRAAEVVNSWRELDLLAETALKQEAILAECERDVAAKREAWVAAQQERKPLERLREEMHQSHQEDVERAEQVVTDEVAIIGFSRREKAP
;
A
#
# COMPACT_ATOMS: atom_id res chain seq x y z
N MET A 1 -0.89 38.43 11.07
CA MET A 1 -1.11 37.92 9.69
C MET A 1 -2.14 36.81 9.71
N LYS A 2 -2.90 36.63 8.62
CA LYS A 2 -3.88 35.53 8.52
C LYS A 2 -3.12 34.21 8.38
N ARG A 3 -3.64 33.14 9.01
CA ARG A 3 -3.09 31.79 8.84
C ARG A 3 -3.40 31.28 7.43
N PHE A 4 -2.51 30.46 6.87
CA PHE A 4 -2.76 29.78 5.61
C PHE A 4 -3.94 28.82 5.74
N GLU A 5 -4.90 28.92 4.82
CA GLU A 5 -6.03 28.02 4.72
C GLU A 5 -6.13 27.50 3.29
N PHE A 6 -6.05 26.17 3.14
CA PHE A 6 -6.20 25.54 1.83
C PHE A 6 -7.68 25.28 1.54
N PRO A 7 -8.28 25.85 0.47
CA PRO A 7 -9.71 25.74 0.21
C PRO A 7 -10.22 24.31 0.05
N LEU A 8 -9.34 23.39 -0.39
CA LEU A 8 -9.66 21.98 -0.64
C LEU A 8 -9.16 21.04 0.47
N GLU A 9 -8.87 21.55 1.68
CA GLU A 9 -8.32 20.74 2.78
C GLU A 9 -9.23 19.54 3.13
N SER A 10 -10.54 19.73 3.15
CA SER A 10 -11.51 18.65 3.39
C SER A 10 -11.46 17.57 2.31
N VAL A 11 -11.32 17.97 1.04
CA VAL A 11 -11.20 17.04 -0.08
C VAL A 11 -9.88 16.29 -0.01
N LEU A 12 -8.78 16.99 0.27
CA LEU A 12 -7.46 16.38 0.44
C LEU A 12 -7.46 15.35 1.58
N ARG A 13 -8.13 15.66 2.70
CA ARG A 13 -8.28 14.73 3.82
C ARG A 13 -9.05 13.47 3.40
N LEU A 14 -10.15 13.62 2.68
CA LEU A 14 -10.92 12.49 2.16
C LEU A 14 -10.07 11.61 1.23
N ARG A 15 -9.30 12.22 0.32
CA ARG A 15 -8.41 11.47 -0.60
C ARG A 15 -7.28 10.75 0.12
N ARG A 16 -6.73 11.35 1.18
CA ARG A 16 -5.74 10.69 2.06
C ARG A 16 -6.34 9.47 2.76
N PHE A 17 -7.56 9.60 3.25
CA PHE A 17 -8.27 8.49 3.88
C PHE A 17 -8.54 7.36 2.87
N ALA A 18 -9.05 7.70 1.68
CA ALA A 18 -9.29 6.72 0.61
C ALA A 18 -7.99 5.98 0.19
N GLU A 19 -6.86 6.68 0.07
CA GLU A 19 -5.57 6.01 -0.19
C GLU A 19 -5.18 5.06 0.96
N ALA A 20 -5.37 5.48 2.21
CA ALA A 20 -5.06 4.66 3.38
C ALA A 20 -5.91 3.38 3.41
N GLU A 21 -7.22 3.49 3.14
CA GLU A 21 -8.12 2.33 3.03
C GLU A 21 -7.71 1.41 1.88
N ALA A 22 -7.42 1.96 0.69
CA ALA A 22 -6.98 1.16 -0.45
C ALA A 22 -5.64 0.44 -0.16
N ARG A 23 -4.73 1.10 0.56
CA ARG A 23 -3.46 0.51 1.01
C ARG A 23 -3.71 -0.64 1.98
N GLN A 24 -4.60 -0.45 2.96
CA GLN A 24 -4.94 -1.51 3.90
C GLN A 24 -5.56 -2.71 3.19
N ALA A 25 -6.52 -2.47 2.29
CA ALA A 25 -7.14 -3.53 1.49
C ALA A 25 -6.12 -4.31 0.64
N LEU A 26 -5.12 -3.62 0.08
CA LEU A 26 -4.00 -4.27 -0.63
C LEU A 26 -3.16 -5.13 0.32
N GLN A 27 -2.84 -4.65 1.52
CA GLN A 27 -2.08 -5.43 2.51
C GLN A 27 -2.82 -6.71 2.92
N GLU A 28 -4.13 -6.62 3.13
CA GLU A 28 -4.97 -7.77 3.44
C GLU A 28 -5.01 -8.78 2.28
N ALA A 29 -5.14 -8.30 1.04
CA ALA A 29 -5.11 -9.16 -0.15
C ALA A 29 -3.76 -9.88 -0.30
N VAL A 30 -2.65 -9.19 -0.07
CA VAL A 30 -1.30 -9.78 -0.10
C VAL A 30 -1.14 -10.83 1.00
N ALA A 31 -1.64 -10.57 2.22
CA ALA A 31 -1.60 -11.54 3.31
C ALA A 31 -2.39 -12.83 2.99
N ARG A 32 -3.56 -12.69 2.36
CA ARG A 32 -4.35 -13.84 1.86
C ARG A 32 -3.61 -14.62 0.79
N ARG A 33 -3.02 -13.92 -0.20
CA ARG A 33 -2.22 -14.54 -1.27
C ARG A 33 -1.04 -15.33 -0.70
N ASN A 34 -0.31 -14.77 0.25
CA ASN A 34 0.82 -15.46 0.88
C ASN A 34 0.36 -16.70 1.67
N SER A 35 -0.76 -16.59 2.40
CA SER A 35 -1.32 -17.72 3.13
C SER A 35 -1.75 -18.86 2.18
N ALA A 36 -2.32 -18.52 1.01
CA ALA A 36 -2.69 -19.49 -0.02
C ALA A 36 -1.45 -20.15 -0.65
N GLU A 37 -0.40 -19.38 -0.93
CA GLU A 37 0.87 -19.91 -1.43
C GLU A 37 1.53 -20.86 -0.42
N ASP A 38 1.57 -20.49 0.86
CA ASP A 38 2.11 -21.34 1.94
C ASP A 38 1.32 -22.64 2.10
N ALA A 39 -0.01 -22.59 1.92
CA ALA A 39 -0.85 -23.79 1.93
C ALA A 39 -0.51 -24.71 0.74
N LEU A 40 -0.39 -24.15 -0.47
CA LEU A 40 -0.02 -24.90 -1.66
C LEU A 40 1.38 -25.51 -1.55
N GLN A 41 2.36 -24.76 -1.05
CA GLN A 41 3.71 -25.26 -0.85
C GLN A 41 3.75 -26.41 0.17
N ARG A 42 2.97 -26.34 1.25
CA ARG A 42 2.84 -27.42 2.22
C ARG A 42 2.26 -28.69 1.57
N THR A 43 1.20 -28.58 0.80
CA THR A 43 0.62 -29.73 0.07
C THR A 43 1.60 -30.32 -0.93
N ARG A 44 2.34 -29.49 -1.68
CA ARG A 44 3.38 -29.96 -2.61
C ARG A 44 4.50 -30.73 -1.90
N ARG A 45 4.91 -30.29 -0.71
CA ARG A 45 5.87 -31.04 0.13
C ARG A 45 5.28 -32.38 0.57
N GLN A 46 4.03 -32.41 1.01
CA GLN A 46 3.35 -33.68 1.37
C GLN A 46 3.28 -34.66 0.20
N ILE A 47 2.99 -34.18 -1.01
CA ILE A 47 3.02 -35.00 -2.24
C ILE A 47 4.42 -35.57 -2.46
N ALA A 48 5.46 -34.73 -2.37
CA ALA A 48 6.85 -35.18 -2.55
C ALA A 48 7.24 -36.24 -1.51
N ASP A 49 6.89 -36.04 -0.24
CA ASP A 49 7.16 -36.98 0.85
C ASP A 49 6.39 -38.29 0.68
N ALA A 50 5.11 -38.24 0.30
CA ALA A 50 4.30 -39.41 0.01
C ALA A 50 4.85 -40.20 -1.18
N THR A 51 5.27 -39.50 -2.24
CA THR A 51 5.88 -40.12 -3.43
C THR A 51 7.21 -40.79 -3.08
N ALA A 52 8.06 -40.13 -2.28
CA ALA A 52 9.33 -40.69 -1.83
C ALA A 52 9.14 -41.94 -0.96
N ARG A 53 8.17 -41.92 -0.04
CA ARG A 53 7.79 -43.08 0.79
C ARG A 53 7.33 -44.25 -0.08
N LEU A 54 6.47 -43.98 -1.06
CA LEU A 54 5.97 -45.01 -1.97
C LEU A 54 7.11 -45.62 -2.81
N ALA A 55 8.00 -44.79 -3.36
CA ALA A 55 9.13 -45.26 -4.15
C ALA A 55 10.15 -46.07 -3.33
N GLY A 56 10.45 -45.65 -2.09
CA GLY A 56 11.43 -46.31 -1.22
C GLY A 56 10.93 -47.57 -0.53
N GLY A 57 9.62 -47.68 -0.29
CA GLY A 57 9.00 -48.79 0.46
C GLY A 57 8.33 -49.86 -0.41
N MET A 58 8.22 -49.65 -1.73
CA MET A 58 7.35 -50.44 -2.61
C MET A 58 7.57 -51.96 -2.54
N SER A 59 8.82 -52.41 -2.38
CA SER A 59 9.17 -53.83 -2.33
C SER A 59 8.80 -54.52 -1.01
N ALA A 60 8.60 -53.76 0.06
CA ALA A 60 8.26 -54.26 1.39
C ALA A 60 6.78 -54.04 1.77
N MET A 61 6.04 -53.24 0.98
CA MET A 61 4.65 -52.90 1.22
C MET A 61 3.69 -54.02 0.80
N ARG A 62 2.62 -54.20 1.56
CA ARG A 62 1.49 -55.05 1.18
C ARG A 62 0.66 -54.34 0.11
N ALA A 63 -0.04 -55.10 -0.73
CA ALA A 63 -0.88 -54.54 -1.80
C ALA A 63 -1.89 -53.50 -1.30
N ALA A 64 -2.50 -53.71 -0.12
CA ALA A 64 -3.42 -52.75 0.49
C ALA A 64 -2.74 -51.41 0.88
N GLU A 65 -1.48 -51.45 1.31
CA GLU A 65 -0.70 -50.26 1.69
C GLU A 65 -0.32 -49.44 0.46
N VAL A 66 0.00 -50.11 -0.64
CA VAL A 66 0.23 -49.47 -1.95
C VAL A 66 -1.03 -48.76 -2.44
N VAL A 67 -2.20 -49.43 -2.40
CA VAL A 67 -3.48 -48.82 -2.81
C VAL A 67 -3.83 -47.61 -1.93
N ASN A 68 -3.62 -47.69 -0.61
CA ASN A 68 -3.87 -46.57 0.28
C ASN A 68 -2.94 -45.38 0.00
N SER A 69 -1.67 -45.64 -0.32
CA SER A 69 -0.70 -44.58 -0.66
C SER A 69 -1.07 -43.87 -1.96
N TRP A 70 -1.56 -44.59 -2.97
CA TRP A 70 -2.08 -43.99 -4.19
C TRP A 70 -3.30 -43.10 -3.94
N ARG A 71 -4.24 -43.56 -3.10
CA ARG A 71 -5.40 -42.74 -2.70
C ARG A 71 -5.02 -41.48 -1.94
N GLU A 72 -4.00 -41.55 -1.06
CA GLU A 72 -3.45 -40.37 -0.38
C GLU A 72 -2.89 -39.38 -1.40
N LEU A 73 -2.12 -39.85 -2.39
CA LEU A 73 -1.56 -39.02 -3.45
C LEU A 73 -2.65 -38.36 -4.31
N ASP A 74 -3.69 -39.10 -4.69
CA ASP A 74 -4.82 -38.56 -5.46
C ASP A 74 -5.53 -37.44 -4.69
N LEU A 75 -5.79 -37.66 -3.38
CA LEU A 75 -6.42 -36.65 -2.53
C LEU A 75 -5.54 -35.39 -2.38
N LEU A 76 -4.23 -35.58 -2.21
CA LEU A 76 -3.28 -34.47 -2.13
C LEU A 76 -3.19 -33.70 -3.46
N ALA A 77 -3.22 -34.39 -4.59
CA ALA A 77 -3.25 -33.77 -5.91
C ALA A 77 -4.52 -32.95 -6.14
N GLU A 78 -5.70 -33.49 -5.79
CA GLU A 78 -6.95 -32.73 -5.82
C GLU A 78 -6.91 -31.50 -4.91
N THR A 79 -6.30 -31.64 -3.73
CA THR A 79 -6.14 -30.54 -2.78
C THR A 79 -5.23 -29.45 -3.34
N ALA A 80 -4.11 -29.83 -3.97
CA ALA A 80 -3.19 -28.90 -4.61
C ALA A 80 -3.87 -28.14 -5.76
N LEU A 81 -4.66 -28.82 -6.60
CA LEU A 81 -5.42 -28.18 -7.68
C LEU A 81 -6.41 -27.13 -7.15
N LYS A 82 -7.13 -27.43 -6.07
CA LYS A 82 -8.03 -26.48 -5.42
C LYS A 82 -7.25 -25.28 -4.85
N GLN A 83 -6.10 -25.51 -4.23
CA GLN A 83 -5.25 -24.45 -3.69
C GLN A 83 -4.62 -23.58 -4.78
N GLU A 84 -4.29 -24.14 -5.94
CA GLU A 84 -3.82 -23.39 -7.11
C GLU A 84 -4.90 -22.44 -7.64
N ALA A 85 -6.16 -22.91 -7.72
CA ALA A 85 -7.28 -22.07 -8.10
C ALA A 85 -7.47 -20.90 -7.11
N ILE A 86 -7.43 -21.17 -5.81
CA ILE A 86 -7.52 -20.14 -4.75
C ILE A 86 -6.36 -19.15 -4.83
N LEU A 87 -5.14 -19.63 -5.07
CA LEU A 87 -3.97 -18.76 -5.22
C LEU A 87 -4.14 -17.83 -6.43
N ALA A 88 -4.60 -18.35 -7.56
CA ALA A 88 -4.88 -17.56 -8.75
C ALA A 88 -5.96 -16.49 -8.51
N GLU A 89 -7.00 -16.81 -7.75
CA GLU A 89 -8.01 -15.82 -7.32
C GLU A 89 -7.40 -14.73 -6.42
N CYS A 90 -6.57 -15.11 -5.45
CA CYS A 90 -5.88 -14.16 -4.59
C CYS A 90 -4.93 -13.25 -5.38
N GLU A 91 -4.24 -13.77 -6.39
CA GLU A 91 -3.36 -12.97 -7.25
C GLU A 91 -4.14 -11.95 -8.09
N ARG A 92 -5.32 -12.31 -8.60
CA ARG A 92 -6.24 -11.37 -9.26
C ARG A 92 -6.73 -10.30 -8.30
N ASP A 93 -7.11 -10.66 -7.07
CA ASP A 93 -7.54 -9.70 -6.06
C ASP A 93 -6.41 -8.72 -5.70
N VAL A 94 -5.19 -9.22 -5.49
CA VAL A 94 -4.00 -8.36 -5.25
C VAL A 94 -3.79 -7.38 -6.40
N ALA A 95 -3.89 -7.83 -7.66
CA ALA A 95 -3.74 -6.95 -8.82
C ALA A 95 -4.82 -5.85 -8.82
N ALA A 96 -6.08 -6.20 -8.59
CA ALA A 96 -7.18 -5.24 -8.54
C ALA A 96 -7.02 -4.23 -7.38
N LYS A 97 -6.64 -4.68 -6.17
CA LYS A 97 -6.39 -3.78 -5.03
C LYS A 97 -5.18 -2.88 -5.26
N ARG A 98 -4.17 -3.35 -5.98
CA ARG A 98 -3.01 -2.55 -6.37
C ARG A 98 -3.39 -1.42 -7.31
N GLU A 99 -4.20 -1.72 -8.33
CA GLU A 99 -4.73 -0.70 -9.25
C GLU A 99 -5.56 0.35 -8.51
N ALA A 100 -6.43 -0.08 -7.59
CA ALA A 100 -7.22 0.84 -6.76
C ALA A 100 -6.34 1.76 -5.89
N TRP A 101 -5.28 1.23 -5.27
CA TRP A 101 -4.34 2.03 -4.49
C TRP A 101 -3.57 3.04 -5.37
N VAL A 102 -3.14 2.63 -6.56
CA VAL A 102 -2.48 3.52 -7.53
C VAL A 102 -3.42 4.63 -7.98
N ALA A 103 -4.68 4.31 -8.27
CA ALA A 103 -5.70 5.31 -8.62
C ALA A 103 -5.92 6.32 -7.48
N ALA A 104 -6.08 5.86 -6.24
CA ALA A 104 -6.21 6.74 -5.08
C ALA A 104 -4.99 7.66 -4.90
N GLN A 105 -3.77 7.16 -5.16
CA GLN A 105 -2.58 8.00 -5.20
C GLN A 105 -2.60 9.07 -6.28
N GLN A 106 -3.05 8.71 -7.49
CA GLN A 106 -3.15 9.64 -8.60
C GLN A 106 -4.16 10.75 -8.33
N GLU A 107 -5.22 10.48 -7.56
CA GLU A 107 -6.19 11.50 -7.16
C GLU A 107 -5.67 12.40 -6.02
N ARG A 108 -4.92 11.86 -5.05
CA ARG A 108 -4.38 12.64 -3.92
C ARG A 108 -3.21 13.54 -4.33
N LYS A 109 -2.24 13.01 -5.08
CA LYS A 109 -0.97 13.70 -5.37
C LYS A 109 -1.16 15.11 -6.00
N PRO A 110 -2.07 15.33 -6.96
CA PRO A 110 -2.32 16.66 -7.50
C PRO A 110 -2.81 17.66 -6.46
N LEU A 111 -3.70 17.24 -5.54
CA LEU A 111 -4.20 18.11 -4.48
C LEU A 111 -3.12 18.49 -3.47
N GLU A 112 -2.19 17.59 -3.19
CA GLU A 112 -1.04 17.93 -2.35
C GLU A 112 -0.09 18.90 -3.01
N ARG A 113 0.19 18.72 -4.30
CA ARG A 113 1.01 19.67 -5.07
C ARG A 113 0.36 21.05 -5.10
N LEU A 114 -0.94 21.12 -5.37
CA LEU A 114 -1.68 22.37 -5.36
C LEU A 114 -1.64 23.05 -3.98
N ARG A 115 -1.79 22.28 -2.89
CA ARG A 115 -1.67 22.81 -1.53
C ARG A 115 -0.28 23.37 -1.26
N GLU A 116 0.77 22.68 -1.70
CA GLU A 116 2.16 23.12 -1.54
C GLU A 116 2.43 24.41 -2.32
N GLU A 117 2.01 24.48 -3.58
CA GLU A 117 2.14 25.68 -4.42
C GLU A 117 1.40 26.88 -3.80
N MET A 118 0.16 26.69 -3.32
CA MET A 118 -0.59 27.73 -2.64
C MET A 118 0.07 28.16 -1.32
N HIS A 119 0.70 27.21 -0.62
CA HIS A 119 1.39 27.53 0.62
C HIS A 119 2.64 28.37 0.36
N GLN A 120 3.42 28.03 -0.66
CA GLN A 120 4.59 28.80 -1.08
C GLN A 120 4.20 30.22 -1.48
N SER A 121 3.18 30.38 -2.32
CA SER A 121 2.67 31.71 -2.69
C SER A 121 2.20 32.53 -1.48
N HIS A 122 1.55 31.89 -0.50
CA HIS A 122 1.17 32.57 0.74
C HIS A 122 2.38 33.01 1.57
N GLN A 123 3.44 32.21 1.64
CA GLN A 123 4.68 32.58 2.32
C GLN A 123 5.36 33.77 1.64
N GLU A 124 5.45 33.77 0.31
CA GLU A 124 6.02 34.89 -0.45
C GLU A 124 5.24 36.20 -0.24
N ASP A 125 3.91 36.13 -0.19
CA ASP A 125 3.07 37.30 0.06
C ASP A 125 3.21 37.82 1.50
N VAL A 126 3.37 36.92 2.46
CA VAL A 126 3.65 37.25 3.86
C VAL A 126 5.01 37.95 3.96
N GLU A 127 6.07 37.37 3.39
CA GLU A 127 7.41 37.94 3.38
C GLU A 127 7.42 39.34 2.74
N ARG A 128 6.75 39.50 1.60
CA ARG A 128 6.62 40.80 0.92
C ARG A 128 5.91 41.83 1.79
N ALA A 129 4.84 41.43 2.50
CA ALA A 129 4.13 42.33 3.40
C ALA A 129 4.97 42.70 4.64
N GLU A 130 5.74 41.77 5.20
CA GLU A 130 6.67 42.06 6.31
C GLU A 130 7.78 43.01 5.88
N GLN A 131 8.30 42.84 4.66
CA GLN A 131 9.34 43.71 4.11
C GLN A 131 8.85 45.15 3.96
N VAL A 132 7.65 45.36 3.40
CA VAL A 132 7.05 46.71 3.29
C VAL A 132 6.90 47.36 4.65
N VAL A 133 6.37 46.64 5.64
CA VAL A 133 6.22 47.17 7.01
C VAL A 133 7.57 47.52 7.63
N THR A 134 8.59 46.70 7.41
CA THR A 134 9.94 46.92 7.95
C THR A 134 10.59 48.16 7.32
N ASP A 135 10.46 48.32 6.00
CA ASP A 135 10.98 49.47 5.26
C ASP A 135 10.28 50.77 5.70
N GLU A 136 8.95 50.74 5.88
CA GLU A 136 8.19 51.89 6.40
C GLU A 136 8.65 52.30 7.80
N VAL A 137 8.84 51.34 8.72
CA VAL A 137 9.35 51.59 10.07
C VAL A 137 10.76 52.18 10.04
N ALA A 138 11.63 51.67 9.16
CA ALA A 138 12.98 52.18 8.98
C ALA A 138 12.99 53.64 8.48
N ILE A 139 12.15 53.96 7.49
CA ILE A 139 12.00 55.32 6.95
C ILE A 139 11.50 56.27 8.05
N ILE A 140 10.47 55.89 8.81
CA ILE A 140 9.93 56.72 9.90
C ILE A 140 11.00 56.93 10.99
N GLY A 141 11.74 55.88 11.35
CA GLY A 141 12.82 55.95 12.33
C GLY A 141 13.96 56.86 11.90
N PHE A 142 14.38 56.77 10.64
CA PHE A 142 15.40 57.64 10.06
C PHE A 142 14.94 59.10 10.04
N SER A 143 13.72 59.35 9.55
CA SER A 143 13.10 60.68 9.48
C SER A 143 12.98 61.36 10.86
N ARG A 144 12.80 60.58 11.93
CA ARG A 144 12.76 61.10 13.31
C ARG A 144 14.15 61.46 13.86
N ARG A 145 15.20 60.73 13.46
CA ARG A 145 16.59 61.05 13.84
C ARG A 145 17.10 62.31 13.14
N GLU A 146 16.73 62.53 11.88
CA GLU A 146 17.11 63.74 11.14
C GLU A 146 16.42 65.01 11.65
N LYS A 147 15.24 64.89 12.26
CA LYS A 147 14.48 66.00 12.84
C LYS A 147 14.74 66.25 14.34
N ALA A 148 15.63 65.47 14.97
CA ALA A 148 16.05 65.73 16.34
C ALA A 148 17.15 66.81 16.33
N PRO A 149 17.00 67.92 17.07
CA PRO A 149 17.93 69.05 17.09
C PRO A 149 19.30 68.71 17.70
#